data_AF-A0A8S2SMF9-F1
#
_entry.id   AF-A0A8S2SMF9-F1
#
_cell.length_a   1.000
_cell.length_b   1.000
_cell.length_c   1.000
_cell.angle_alpha   90.00
_cell.angle_beta   90.00
_cell.angle_gamma   90.00
#
_symmetry.space_group_name_H-M   'P 1'
#
loop_
_entity.id
_entity.type
_entity.pdbx_description
1 polymer ?
#
loop_
_entity_poly.entity_id
_entity_poly.type
_entity_poly.pdbx_seq_one_letter_code
_entity_poly.pdbx_strand_id
1 'polypeptide(L)' 'DGLVKLWLSLGVPREKLLIGIPAYGRSFTLASRQKGLHAPVSGPGYPGRYTKTRGFLSYYE' A
#
# COMPACT_ATOMS: atom_id res chain seq x y z
N ASP A 1 0.30 6.57 11.32
CA ASP A 1 -0.46 6.90 12.54
C ASP A 1 -1.29 8.21 12.42
N GLY A 2 -1.96 8.44 11.28
CA GLY A 2 -2.67 9.70 11.01
C GLY A 2 -4.19 9.52 10.86
N LEU A 3 -4.61 8.56 10.03
CA LEU A 3 -6.03 8.32 9.76
C LEU A 3 -6.80 7.82 10.99
N VAL A 4 -6.20 6.95 11.80
CA VAL A 4 -6.82 6.46 13.05
C VAL A 4 -7.07 7.64 14.00
N LYS A 5 -6.08 8.52 14.20
CA LYS A 5 -6.22 9.70 15.05
C LYS A 5 -7.29 10.67 14.54
N LEU A 6 -7.36 10.85 13.20
CA LEU A 6 -8.40 11.68 12.59
C LEU A 6 -9.80 11.15 12.93
N TRP A 7 -10.06 9.86 12.71
CA TRP A 7 -11.37 9.26 13.00
C TRP A 7 -11.75 9.37 14.47
N LEU A 8 -10.80 9.15 15.38
CA LEU A 8 -11.01 9.35 16.81
C LEU A 8 -11.33 10.81 17.15
N SER A 9 -10.64 11.79 16.52
CA SER A 9 -10.93 13.22 16.72
C SER A 9 -12.29 13.65 16.18
N LEU A 10 -12.80 12.95 15.16
CA LEU A 10 -14.14 13.15 14.60
C LEU A 10 -15.25 12.45 15.41
N GLY A 11 -14.90 11.83 16.54
CA GLY A 11 -15.85 11.23 17.48
C GLY A 11 -16.24 9.79 17.16
N VAL A 12 -15.51 9.09 16.28
CA VAL A 12 -15.72 7.65 16.07
C VAL A 12 -15.34 6.89 17.35
N PRO A 13 -16.26 6.11 17.94
CA PRO A 13 -15.93 5.28 19.09
C PRO A 13 -14.84 4.27 18.74
N ARG A 14 -13.76 4.23 19.52
CA ARG A 14 -12.59 3.37 19.26
C ARG A 14 -12.94 1.90 19.14
N GLU A 15 -13.93 1.42 19.91
CA GLU A 15 -14.34 0.02 19.93
C GLU A 15 -15.07 -0.40 18.64
N LYS A 16 -15.55 0.59 17.88
CA LYS A 16 -16.22 0.39 16.58
C LYS A 16 -15.28 0.60 15.39
N LEU A 17 -14.03 0.98 15.63
CA LEU A 17 -13.06 1.24 14.58
C LEU A 17 -12.34 -0.05 14.17
N LEU A 18 -12.72 -0.57 13.00
CA LEU A 18 -12.08 -1.75 12.41
C LEU A 18 -10.88 -1.32 11.55
N ILE A 19 -9.68 -1.75 11.95
CA ILE A 19 -8.45 -1.48 11.21
C ILE A 19 -8.16 -2.63 10.24
N GLY A 20 -8.16 -2.32 8.95
CA GLY A 20 -7.79 -3.29 7.91
C GLY A 20 -6.28 -3.55 7.88
N ILE A 21 -5.89 -4.82 7.89
CA ILE A 21 -4.50 -5.26 7.70
C ILE A 21 -4.40 -5.90 6.31
N PRO A 22 -3.77 -5.23 5.32
CA PRO A 22 -3.71 -5.75 3.97
C PRO A 22 -2.70 -6.89 3.85
N ALA A 23 -3.13 -8.03 3.30
CA ALA A 23 -2.26 -9.14 2.89
C ALA A 23 -1.79 -8.98 1.42
N TYR A 24 -1.50 -7.74 1.02
CA TYR A 24 -1.03 -7.37 -0.32
C TYR A 24 -0.14 -6.13 -0.25
N GLY A 25 0.67 -5.94 -1.29
CA GLY A 25 1.53 -4.78 -1.49
C GLY A 25 1.19 -4.01 -2.75
N ARG A 26 1.59 -2.74 -2.78
CA ARG A 26 1.66 -1.94 -4.01
C ARG A 26 3.11 -1.90 -4.49
N SER A 27 3.31 -2.19 -5.77
CA SER A 27 4.65 -2.23 -6.38
C SER A 27 4.80 -1.14 -7.44
N PHE A 28 6.05 -0.74 -7.68
CA PHE A 28 6.41 0.32 -8.62
C PHE A 28 7.63 -0.08 -9.44
N THR A 29 7.70 0.39 -10.68
CA THR A 29 8.89 0.23 -11.52
C THR A 29 9.78 1.46 -11.32
N LEU A 30 11.03 1.27 -10.91
CA LEU A 30 11.98 2.36 -10.69
C LEU A 30 12.42 2.97 -12.03
N ALA A 31 12.52 4.29 -12.08
CA ALA A 31 13.04 5.00 -13.25
C ALA A 31 14.58 4.96 -13.34
N SER A 32 15.26 4.60 -12.25
CA SER A 32 16.72 4.51 -12.18
C SER A 32 17.14 3.40 -11.21
N ARG A 33 18.45 3.21 -11.02
CA ARG A 33 19.00 2.23 -10.07
C ARG A 33 18.90 2.69 -8.60
N GLN A 34 18.39 3.89 -8.34
CA GLN A 34 18.20 4.43 -7.00
C GLN A 34 17.12 3.64 -6.26
N LYS A 35 17.43 3.21 -5.03
CA LYS A 35 16.53 2.44 -4.17
C LYS A 35 16.26 3.23 -2.90
N GLY A 36 15.06 3.09 -2.34
CA GLY A 36 14.67 3.72 -1.09
C GLY A 36 13.30 4.37 -1.17
N LEU A 37 12.86 4.94 -0.04
CA LEU A 37 11.62 5.70 0.01
C LEU A 37 11.75 6.94 -0.89
N HIS A 38 10.69 7.25 -1.64
CA HIS A 38 10.64 8.37 -2.59
C HIS A 38 11.63 8.31 -3.77
N ALA A 39 12.23 7.15 -4.06
CA ALA A 39 13.01 6.98 -5.28
C ALA A 39 12.13 7.22 -6.54
N PRO A 40 12.68 7.77 -7.63
CA PRO A 40 11.91 8.08 -8.83
C PRO A 40 11.38 6.80 -9.50
N VAL A 41 10.12 6.85 -9.93
CA VAL A 41 9.40 5.72 -10.55
C VAL A 41 8.98 6.06 -11.97
N SER A 42 9.01 5.07 -12.86
CA SER A 42 8.50 5.18 -14.24
C SER A 42 7.04 4.76 -14.36
N GLY A 43 6.49 4.10 -13.34
CA GLY A 43 5.10 3.67 -13.31
C GLY A 43 4.82 2.55 -12.31
N PRO A 44 3.63 1.91 -12.42
CA PRO A 44 3.28 0.77 -11.58
C PRO A 44 4.23 -0.41 -11.83
N GLY A 45 4.37 -1.26 -10.81
CA GLY A 45 5.16 -2.48 -10.91
C GLY A 45 4.54 -3.48 -11.88
N TYR A 46 5.35 -4.45 -12.30
CA TYR A 46 4.89 -5.54 -13.15
C TYR A 46 3.74 -6.32 -12.49
N PRO A 47 2.81 -6.86 -13.29
CA PRO A 47 1.70 -7.62 -12.75
C PRO A 47 2.23 -8.92 -12.15
N GLY A 48 1.64 -9.30 -11.03
CA GLY A 48 1.86 -10.59 -10.41
C GLY A 48 1.49 -11.78 -11.29
N ARG A 49 2.11 -12.93 -11.03
CA ARG A 49 1.82 -14.18 -11.75
C ARG A 49 0.36 -14.61 -11.58
N TYR A 50 -0.18 -14.43 -10.39
CA TYR A 50 -1.52 -14.85 -9.99
C TYR A 50 -2.50 -13.68 -9.98
N THR A 51 -2.11 -12.53 -9.40
CA THR A 51 -3.01 -11.37 -9.28
C THR A 51 -3.21 -10.64 -10.61
N LYS A 52 -2.26 -10.77 -11.55
CA LYS A 52 -2.29 -10.24 -12.92
C LYS A 52 -2.60 -8.73 -13.02
N THR A 53 -2.42 -8.00 -11.93
CA THR A 53 -2.76 -6.58 -11.82
C THR A 53 -1.48 -5.78 -11.63
N ARG A 54 -1.22 -4.80 -12.49
CA ARG A 54 -0.03 -3.95 -12.38
C ARG A 54 -0.04 -3.15 -11.08
N GLY A 55 1.13 -3.05 -10.47
CA GLY A 55 1.31 -2.32 -9.21
C GLY A 55 0.60 -2.93 -8.01
N PHE A 56 0.20 -4.20 -8.10
CA PHE A 56 -0.42 -4.95 -7.01
C PHE A 56 0.21 -6.34 -6.95
N LEU A 57 0.58 -6.77 -5.75
CA LEU A 57 1.07 -8.12 -5.49
C LEU A 57 0.40 -8.66 -4.23
N SER A 58 -0.08 -9.91 -4.26
CA SER A 58 -0.52 -10.57 -3.02
C SER A 58 0.69 -10.97 -2.18
N TYR A 59 0.47 -11.28 -0.90
CA TYR A 59 1.55 -11.70 0.00
C TYR A 59 2.36 -12.91 -0.49
N TYR A 60 1.77 -13.78 -1.32
CA TYR A 60 2.41 -15.01 -1.79
C TYR A 60 3.03 -14.91 -3.20
N GLU A 61 2.97 -13.76 -3.85
CA GLU A 61 3.61 -13.57 -5.17
C GLU A 61 5.11 -13.38 -5.08
#